data_AF-A0A1Q7M5A3-F1
#
_entry.id   AF-A0A1Q7M5A3-F1
#
_cell.length_a   1.000
_cell.length_b   1.000
_cell.length_c   1.000
_cell.angle_alpha   90.00
_cell.angle_beta   90.00
_cell.angle_gamma   90.00
#
_symmetry.space_group_name_H-M   'P 1'
#
loop_
_entity.id
_entity.type
_entity.pdbx_description
1 polymer ?
#
loop_
_entity_poly.entity_id
_entity_poly.type
_entity_poly.pdbx_seq_one_letter_code
_entity_poly.pdbx_strand_id
1 'polypeptide(L)'
;MQEARLERDSRPTERELESSERAASCPARAGLLLLPGLMQMCRGRTSEGVALASLAVAELGAAVTGGVTNGLETSAAGVPLIALGDLLTLSVMDVALENQRSSRLRYVPQESLGELALAPFSGQVLSRPTVWAGVSASLAAGILVSAVVDRGIDTHNAGKRPVIFGREMNTAPGYLLAGAIGAGLFEHVALAEEMAFRGVLQSSWARSLDETRGWAYASLLFGAVHGSNILFIDRSQRLAYLAAGVPFITLLGAYLGLAYRWNRYSLAPSVAIHFWYDLLIEAAGFVADPKNSPLAVSWGMPF
;
A
#
# COMPACT_ATOMS: atom_id res chain seq x y z
N MET A 1 3.23 19.04 -6.98
CA MET A 1 2.97 17.72 -7.62
C MET A 1 3.03 17.88 -9.13
N GLN A 2 3.78 17.00 -9.81
CA GLN A 2 3.83 16.94 -11.28
C GLN A 2 2.65 16.10 -11.79
N GLU A 3 1.99 16.58 -12.84
CA GLU A 3 0.82 15.92 -13.42
C GLU A 3 1.23 14.97 -14.56
N ALA A 4 0.44 13.93 -14.79
CA ALA A 4 0.70 13.02 -15.90
C ALA A 4 0.43 13.69 -17.27
N ARG A 5 1.10 13.19 -18.30
CA ARG A 5 0.76 13.47 -19.69
C ARG A 5 -0.65 12.98 -20.01
N LEU A 6 -1.54 13.88 -20.45
CA LEU A 6 -2.90 13.53 -20.88
C LEU A 6 -3.08 13.54 -22.40
N GLU A 7 -2.30 14.36 -23.10
CA GLU A 7 -2.34 14.49 -24.55
C GLU A 7 -1.07 13.91 -25.19
N ARG A 8 -1.21 13.38 -26.41
CA ARG A 8 -0.06 12.76 -27.10
C ARG A 8 1.01 13.79 -27.48
N ASP A 9 0.57 14.98 -27.87
CA ASP A 9 1.44 16.00 -28.48
C ASP A 9 2.03 16.98 -27.45
N SER A 10 1.79 16.76 -26.15
CA SER A 10 2.40 17.58 -25.10
C SER A 10 3.93 17.50 -25.16
N ARG A 11 4.62 18.59 -24.79
CA ARG A 11 6.09 18.55 -24.70
C ARG A 11 6.54 17.55 -23.63
N PRO A 12 7.69 16.86 -23.83
CA PRO A 12 8.25 15.99 -22.81
C PRO A 12 8.49 16.74 -21.50
N THR A 13 8.13 16.13 -20.38
CA THR A 13 8.52 16.65 -19.06
C THR A 13 9.99 16.32 -18.79
N GLU A 14 10.62 17.05 -17.87
CA GLU A 14 11.98 16.75 -17.40
C GLU A 14 12.07 15.31 -16.87
N ARG A 15 11.06 14.86 -16.13
CA ARG A 15 10.99 13.49 -15.60
C ARG A 15 10.92 12.43 -16.70
N GLU A 16 10.19 12.68 -17.80
CA GLU A 16 10.14 11.77 -18.95
C GLU A 16 11.51 11.70 -19.66
N LEU A 17 12.23 12.82 -19.75
CA LEU A 17 13.58 12.88 -20.32
C LEU A 17 14.58 12.11 -19.45
N GLU A 18 14.61 12.38 -18.14
CA GLU A 18 15.43 11.63 -17.17
C GLU A 18 15.15 10.12 -17.24
N SER A 19 13.87 9.73 -17.27
CA SER A 19 13.47 8.32 -17.35
C SER A 19 13.96 7.67 -18.65
N SER A 20 13.97 8.41 -19.76
CA SER A 20 14.48 7.94 -21.05
C SER A 20 15.98 7.68 -21.02
N GLU A 21 16.76 8.58 -20.45
CA GLU A 21 18.21 8.41 -20.30
C GLU A 21 18.54 7.21 -19.39
N ARG A 22 17.87 7.13 -18.24
CA ARG A 22 18.05 6.05 -17.27
C ARG A 22 17.68 4.68 -17.83
N ALA A 23 16.52 4.56 -18.48
CA ALA A 23 16.08 3.29 -19.05
C ALA A 23 16.98 2.81 -20.21
N ALA A 24 17.58 3.74 -20.96
CA ALA A 24 18.57 3.42 -22.00
C ALA A 24 19.91 2.96 -21.40
N SER A 25 20.34 3.55 -20.28
CA SER A 25 21.60 3.22 -19.62
C SER A 25 21.61 1.81 -19.02
N CYS A 26 20.50 1.38 -18.42
CA CYS A 26 20.34 0.05 -17.84
C CYS A 26 18.96 -0.54 -18.20
N PRO A 27 18.90 -1.36 -19.26
CA PRO A 27 17.69 -2.10 -19.63
C PRO A 27 17.23 -3.03 -18.51
N ALA A 28 15.92 -3.16 -18.34
CA ALA A 28 15.35 -4.04 -17.31
C ALA A 28 15.77 -5.50 -17.53
N ARG A 29 16.34 -6.13 -16.49
CA ARG A 29 16.75 -7.54 -16.47
C ARG A 29 16.02 -8.24 -15.33
N ALA A 30 15.40 -9.39 -15.62
CA ALA A 30 14.61 -10.14 -14.65
C ALA A 30 15.37 -10.42 -13.35
N GLY A 31 16.65 -10.82 -13.41
CA GLY A 31 17.46 -11.10 -12.22
C GLY A 31 17.67 -9.90 -11.29
N LEU A 32 17.75 -8.69 -11.83
CA LEU A 32 17.90 -7.46 -11.03
C LEU A 32 16.57 -6.96 -10.47
N LEU A 33 15.44 -7.43 -10.99
CA LEU A 33 14.09 -7.10 -10.50
C LEU A 33 13.68 -7.93 -9.28
N LEU A 34 14.34 -9.08 -9.06
CA LEU A 34 14.05 -9.97 -7.92
C LEU A 34 14.61 -9.45 -6.59
N LEU A 35 15.47 -8.42 -6.63
CA LEU A 35 16.10 -7.84 -5.47
C LEU A 35 15.74 -6.35 -5.40
N PRO A 36 14.96 -5.93 -4.38
CA PRO A 36 14.52 -4.54 -4.26
C PRO A 36 15.68 -3.56 -4.35
N GLY A 37 15.53 -2.52 -5.18
CA GLY A 37 16.50 -1.44 -5.31
C GLY A 37 17.68 -1.66 -6.27
N LEU A 38 18.00 -2.90 -6.66
CA LEU A 38 19.14 -3.14 -7.56
C LEU A 38 18.95 -2.51 -8.95
N MET A 39 17.73 -2.55 -9.49
CA MET A 39 17.43 -1.93 -10.78
C MET A 39 17.54 -0.41 -10.70
N GLN A 40 17.06 0.20 -9.62
CA GLN A 40 17.15 1.63 -9.35
C GLN A 40 18.62 2.07 -9.30
N MET A 41 19.48 1.34 -8.57
CA MET A 41 20.93 1.61 -8.56
C MET A 41 21.55 1.47 -9.94
N CYS A 42 21.19 0.43 -10.71
CA CYS A 42 21.68 0.23 -12.07
C CYS A 42 21.34 1.41 -13.00
N ARG A 43 20.18 2.04 -12.76
CA ARG A 43 19.68 3.22 -13.48
C ARG A 43 20.18 4.55 -12.91
N GLY A 44 21.19 4.53 -12.04
CA GLY A 44 21.79 5.72 -11.44
C GLY A 44 20.96 6.36 -10.32
N ARG A 45 19.84 5.76 -9.90
CA ARG A 45 19.03 6.20 -8.75
C ARG A 45 19.56 5.58 -7.46
N THR A 46 20.83 5.84 -7.16
CA THR A 46 21.59 5.16 -6.10
C THR A 46 20.96 5.33 -4.72
N SER A 47 20.49 6.53 -4.37
CA SER A 47 19.89 6.79 -3.05
C SER A 47 18.62 5.97 -2.82
N GLU A 48 17.67 6.01 -3.76
CA GLU A 48 16.42 5.24 -3.68
C GLU A 48 16.68 3.74 -3.74
N GLY A 49 17.61 3.30 -4.60
CA GLY A 49 17.97 1.90 -4.71
C GLY A 49 18.67 1.35 -3.45
N VAL A 50 19.57 2.12 -2.82
CA VAL A 50 20.17 1.75 -1.54
C VAL A 50 19.13 1.72 -0.42
N ALA A 51 18.19 2.68 -0.40
CA ALA A 51 17.12 2.70 0.58
C ALA A 51 16.24 1.44 0.48
N LEU A 52 15.75 1.10 -0.72
CA LEU A 52 14.97 -0.11 -0.97
C LEU A 52 15.73 -1.39 -0.60
N ALA A 53 17.00 -1.51 -1.00
CA ALA A 53 17.81 -2.68 -0.68
C ALA A 53 18.06 -2.82 0.82
N SER A 54 18.31 -1.70 1.52
CA SER A 54 18.54 -1.69 2.97
C SER A 54 17.28 -2.08 3.73
N LEU A 55 16.12 -1.54 3.34
CA LEU A 55 14.83 -1.92 3.90
C LEU A 55 14.55 -3.41 3.65
N ALA A 56 14.78 -3.92 2.44
CA ALA A 56 14.56 -5.33 2.13
C ALA A 56 15.44 -6.26 2.97
N VAL A 57 16.70 -5.90 3.20
CA VAL A 57 17.60 -6.66 4.10
C VAL A 57 17.12 -6.59 5.55
N ALA A 58 16.66 -5.42 6.00
CA ALA A 58 16.13 -5.25 7.35
C ALA A 58 14.87 -6.10 7.58
N GLU A 59 13.91 -6.06 6.65
CA GLU A 59 12.67 -6.85 6.73
C GLU A 59 12.94 -8.36 6.65
N LEU A 60 13.84 -8.80 5.77
CA LEU A 60 14.25 -10.20 5.71
C LEU A 60 14.93 -10.64 7.02
N GLY A 61 15.81 -9.81 7.57
CA GLY A 61 16.48 -10.07 8.84
C GLY A 61 15.49 -10.15 10.01
N ALA A 62 14.51 -9.25 10.05
CA ALA A 62 13.42 -9.25 11.02
C ALA A 62 12.54 -10.49 10.88
N ALA A 63 12.15 -10.86 9.65
CA ALA A 63 11.38 -12.08 9.36
C ALA A 63 12.10 -13.35 9.84
N VAL A 64 13.38 -13.50 9.50
CA VAL A 64 14.20 -14.66 9.91
C VAL A 64 14.33 -14.71 11.43
N THR A 65 14.63 -13.57 12.05
CA THR A 65 14.77 -13.50 13.52
C THR A 65 13.45 -13.82 14.22
N GLY A 66 12.35 -13.23 13.76
CA GLY A 66 11.00 -13.49 14.26
C GLY A 66 10.59 -14.95 14.09
N GLY A 67 10.90 -15.54 12.93
CA GLY A 67 10.63 -16.94 12.60
C GLY A 67 11.44 -17.93 13.44
N VAL A 68 12.74 -17.67 13.65
CA VAL A 68 13.60 -18.51 14.49
C VAL A 68 13.18 -18.45 15.97
N THR A 69 12.71 -17.29 16.43
CA THR A 69 12.40 -17.07 17.85
C THR A 69 10.97 -17.43 18.23
N ASN A 70 9.99 -17.23 17.35
CA ASN A 70 8.57 -17.40 17.65
C ASN A 70 7.84 -18.36 16.69
N GLY A 71 8.46 -18.76 15.59
CA GLY A 71 7.86 -19.57 14.52
C GLY A 71 7.45 -18.73 13.31
N LEU A 72 7.52 -19.34 12.12
CA LEU A 72 7.25 -18.66 10.84
C LEU A 72 5.78 -18.27 10.64
N GLU A 73 4.86 -18.95 11.33
CA GLU A 73 3.41 -18.69 11.27
C GLU A 73 2.98 -17.50 12.15
N THR A 74 3.91 -16.88 12.88
CA THR A 74 3.59 -15.78 13.80
C THR A 74 3.69 -14.41 13.13
N SER A 75 3.01 -13.42 13.69
CA SER A 75 3.10 -12.02 13.23
C SER A 75 4.52 -11.46 13.29
N ALA A 76 5.39 -12.01 14.15
CA ALA A 76 6.80 -11.64 14.25
C ALA A 76 7.60 -11.95 12.97
N ALA A 77 7.20 -13.00 12.24
CA ALA A 77 7.76 -13.32 10.93
C ALA A 77 6.89 -12.76 9.79
N GLY A 78 5.56 -12.83 9.95
CA GLY A 78 4.60 -12.46 8.92
C GLY A 78 4.62 -10.97 8.56
N VAL A 79 4.65 -10.06 9.54
CA VAL A 79 4.63 -8.62 9.27
C VAL A 79 5.84 -8.17 8.43
N PRO A 80 7.10 -8.54 8.79
CA PRO A 80 8.25 -8.22 7.95
C PRO A 80 8.22 -8.91 6.57
N LEU A 81 7.65 -10.11 6.46
CA LEU A 81 7.52 -10.78 5.16
C LEU A 81 6.54 -10.06 4.22
N ILE A 82 5.45 -9.50 4.75
CA ILE A 82 4.53 -8.64 3.98
C ILE A 82 5.30 -7.40 3.52
N ALA A 83 5.94 -6.68 4.44
CA ALA A 83 6.72 -5.48 4.11
C ALA A 83 7.80 -5.76 3.05
N LEU A 84 8.47 -6.93 3.11
CA LEU A 84 9.41 -7.36 2.08
C LEU A 84 8.75 -7.59 0.72
N GLY A 85 7.57 -8.22 0.70
CA GLY A 85 6.75 -8.40 -0.50
C GLY A 85 6.31 -7.07 -1.12
N ASP A 86 5.94 -6.10 -0.29
CA ASP A 86 5.58 -4.75 -0.71
C ASP A 86 6.79 -4.01 -1.29
N LEU A 87 7.96 -4.10 -0.66
CA LEU A 87 9.21 -3.51 -1.18
C LEU A 87 9.60 -4.09 -2.54
N LEU A 88 9.41 -5.40 -2.74
CA LEU A 88 9.62 -6.04 -4.04
C LEU A 88 8.63 -5.51 -5.07
N THR A 89 7.34 -5.49 -4.73
CA THR A 89 6.28 -4.96 -5.61
C THR A 89 6.58 -3.51 -5.98
N LEU A 90 6.85 -2.67 -5.00
CA LEU A 90 7.24 -1.27 -5.14
C LEU A 90 8.42 -1.10 -6.09
N SER A 91 9.50 -1.85 -5.86
CA SER A 91 10.70 -1.81 -6.69
C SER A 91 10.43 -2.20 -8.15
N VAL A 92 9.59 -3.22 -8.38
CA VAL A 92 9.23 -3.67 -9.72
C VAL A 92 8.30 -2.68 -10.42
N MET A 93 7.28 -2.17 -9.71
CA MET A 93 6.32 -1.24 -10.28
C MET A 93 6.96 0.12 -10.58
N ASP A 94 7.90 0.60 -9.77
CA ASP A 94 8.67 1.81 -10.04
C ASP A 94 9.44 1.71 -11.36
N VAL A 95 10.11 0.58 -11.60
CA VAL A 95 10.82 0.32 -12.87
C VAL A 95 9.84 0.25 -14.05
N ALA A 96 8.69 -0.39 -13.85
CA ALA A 96 7.65 -0.47 -14.86
C ALA A 96 7.15 0.94 -15.23
N LEU A 97 6.88 1.79 -14.23
CA LEU A 97 6.45 3.17 -14.44
C LEU A 97 7.54 4.01 -15.09
N GLU A 98 8.82 3.83 -14.72
CA GLU A 98 9.93 4.52 -15.36
C GLU A 98 10.05 4.15 -16.85
N ASN A 99 9.85 2.88 -17.22
CA ASN A 99 9.79 2.46 -18.63
C ASN A 99 8.57 3.04 -19.37
N GLN A 100 7.45 3.23 -18.69
CA GLN A 100 6.28 3.87 -19.28
C GLN A 100 6.49 5.38 -19.45
N ARG A 101 7.18 6.04 -18.50
CA ARG A 101 7.59 7.45 -18.59
C ARG A 101 8.61 7.66 -19.71
N SER A 102 9.61 6.79 -19.85
CA SER A 102 10.59 6.86 -20.96
C SER A 102 9.89 6.75 -22.32
N SER A 103 8.85 5.92 -22.40
CA SER A 103 8.01 5.74 -23.59
C SER A 103 6.95 6.84 -23.76
N ARG A 104 6.90 7.83 -22.85
CA ARG A 104 5.97 8.97 -22.87
C ARG A 104 4.51 8.54 -22.99
N LEU A 105 4.16 7.43 -22.33
CA LEU A 105 2.78 6.96 -22.34
C LEU A 105 1.89 7.93 -21.57
N ARG A 106 0.66 8.12 -22.05
CA ARG A 106 -0.34 8.93 -21.34
C ARG A 106 -0.71 8.31 -20.01
N TYR A 107 -1.17 9.13 -19.07
CA TYR A 107 -1.67 8.72 -17.75
C TYR A 107 -0.61 8.08 -16.84
N VAL A 108 0.69 8.23 -17.15
CA VAL A 108 1.76 7.69 -16.31
C VAL A 108 2.10 8.69 -15.19
N PRO A 109 2.08 8.27 -13.91
CA PRO A 109 2.48 9.09 -12.77
C PRO A 109 3.91 9.63 -12.91
N GLN A 110 4.15 10.84 -12.40
CA GLN A 110 5.43 11.54 -12.53
C GLN A 110 6.23 11.59 -11.21
N GLU A 111 5.59 11.24 -10.11
CA GLU A 111 6.20 11.21 -8.79
C GLU A 111 7.31 10.16 -8.70
N SER A 112 8.39 10.55 -8.02
CA SER A 112 9.46 9.67 -7.54
C SER A 112 9.03 8.87 -6.32
N LEU A 113 9.80 7.85 -5.95
CA LEU A 113 9.52 7.05 -4.75
C LEU A 113 9.54 7.92 -3.49
N GLY A 114 10.52 8.83 -3.38
CA GLY A 114 10.60 9.76 -2.25
C GLY A 114 9.41 10.72 -2.17
N GLU A 115 8.91 11.20 -3.32
CA GLU A 115 7.70 12.05 -3.35
C GLU A 115 6.45 11.28 -2.92
N LEU A 116 6.34 9.99 -3.26
CA LEU A 116 5.23 9.14 -2.84
C LEU A 116 5.30 8.75 -1.37
N ALA A 117 6.48 8.42 -0.84
CA ALA A 117 6.68 8.14 0.59
C ALA A 117 6.29 9.34 1.45
N LEU A 118 6.62 10.56 1.01
CA LEU A 118 6.26 11.78 1.72
C LEU A 118 4.82 12.26 1.46
N ALA A 119 4.09 11.65 0.53
CA ALA A 119 2.76 12.09 0.14
C ALA A 119 1.75 12.12 1.31
N PRO A 120 1.69 11.11 2.20
CA PRO A 120 0.76 11.13 3.34
C PRO A 120 1.02 12.26 4.33
N PHE A 121 2.23 12.81 4.36
CA PHE A 121 2.63 13.89 5.29
C PHE A 121 2.72 15.25 4.61
N SER A 122 2.50 15.30 3.29
CA SER A 122 2.60 16.52 2.51
C SER A 122 1.42 17.44 2.75
N GLY A 123 1.69 18.66 3.22
CA GLY A 123 0.66 19.70 3.39
C GLY A 123 -0.10 20.01 2.10
N GLN A 124 0.54 19.89 0.93
CA GLN A 124 -0.11 20.09 -0.38
C GLN A 124 -1.11 18.98 -0.72
N VAL A 125 -0.86 17.75 -0.25
CA VAL A 125 -1.75 16.61 -0.46
C VAL A 125 -2.88 16.66 0.57
N LEU A 126 -2.54 16.84 1.85
CA LEU A 126 -3.49 16.88 2.96
C LEU A 126 -4.43 18.10 2.92
N SER A 127 -4.08 19.17 2.23
CA SER A 127 -5.00 20.30 2.03
C SER A 127 -6.13 20.00 1.05
N ARG A 128 -6.11 18.86 0.35
CA ARG A 128 -7.13 18.51 -0.66
C ARG A 128 -8.36 17.93 0.03
N PRO A 129 -9.57 18.49 -0.18
CA PRO A 129 -10.79 17.95 0.40
C PRO A 129 -11.07 16.50 0.00
N THR A 130 -10.65 16.10 -1.20
CA THR A 130 -10.80 14.72 -1.69
C THR A 130 -10.01 13.71 -0.85
N VAL A 131 -8.89 14.10 -0.22
CA VAL A 131 -8.12 13.20 0.64
C VAL A 131 -8.91 12.91 1.92
N TRP A 132 -9.37 13.94 2.62
CA TRP A 132 -10.14 13.76 3.86
C TRP A 132 -11.53 13.19 3.63
N ALA A 133 -12.17 13.50 2.50
CA ALA A 133 -13.42 12.86 2.11
C ALA A 133 -13.23 11.36 1.92
N GLY A 134 -12.14 10.94 1.27
CA GLY A 134 -11.76 9.53 1.14
C GLY A 134 -11.52 8.86 2.48
N VAL A 135 -10.60 9.42 3.27
CA VAL A 135 -10.25 8.87 4.59
C VAL A 135 -11.49 8.72 5.48
N SER A 136 -12.30 9.78 5.59
CA SER A 136 -13.48 9.77 6.46
C SER A 136 -14.57 8.81 5.95
N ALA A 137 -14.81 8.78 4.64
CA ALA A 137 -15.81 7.88 4.05
C ALA A 137 -15.40 6.42 4.21
N SER A 138 -14.13 6.09 3.96
CA SER A 138 -13.60 4.74 4.10
C SER A 138 -13.60 4.27 5.55
N LEU A 139 -13.25 5.14 6.51
CA LEU A 139 -13.36 4.83 7.93
C LEU A 139 -14.80 4.60 8.36
N ALA A 140 -15.72 5.49 7.98
CA ALA A 140 -17.13 5.35 8.32
C ALA A 140 -17.74 4.07 7.73
N ALA A 141 -17.39 3.75 6.48
CA ALA A 141 -17.83 2.52 5.82
C ALA A 141 -17.21 1.27 6.46
N GLY A 142 -15.93 1.29 6.81
CA GLY A 142 -15.27 0.19 7.52
C GLY A 142 -15.92 -0.08 8.88
N ILE A 143 -16.14 0.96 9.69
CA ILE A 143 -16.84 0.85 10.98
C ILE A 143 -18.26 0.31 10.79
N LEU A 144 -18.98 0.77 9.76
CA LEU A 144 -20.33 0.30 9.47
C LEU A 144 -20.35 -1.18 9.09
N VAL A 145 -19.41 -1.62 8.24
CA VAL A 145 -19.28 -3.03 7.85
C VAL A 145 -19.03 -3.89 9.08
N SER A 146 -18.05 -3.55 9.92
CA SER A 146 -17.76 -4.28 11.16
C SER A 146 -18.96 -4.28 12.11
N ALA A 147 -19.67 -3.15 12.27
CA ALA A 147 -20.85 -3.09 13.14
C ALA A 147 -22.00 -4.02 12.67
N VAL A 148 -22.17 -4.19 11.36
CA VAL A 148 -23.22 -5.04 10.77
C VAL A 148 -22.81 -6.52 10.77
N VAL A 149 -21.54 -6.80 10.47
CA VAL A 149 -21.01 -8.16 10.33
C VAL A 149 -20.68 -8.78 11.69
N ASP A 150 -19.92 -8.07 12.52
CA ASP A 150 -19.42 -8.55 13.82
C ASP A 150 -20.38 -8.30 14.99
N ARG A 151 -21.50 -7.61 14.72
CA ARG A 151 -22.47 -7.18 15.74
C ARG A 151 -21.89 -6.21 16.77
N GLY A 152 -20.84 -5.47 16.40
CA GLY A 152 -20.25 -4.41 17.20
C GLY A 152 -18.72 -4.46 17.23
N ILE A 153 -18.11 -3.45 17.86
CA ILE A 153 -16.67 -3.40 18.11
C ILE A 153 -16.42 -4.02 19.48
N ASP A 154 -15.65 -5.10 19.54
CA ASP A 154 -15.23 -5.68 20.81
C ASP A 154 -14.22 -4.75 21.51
N THR A 155 -14.54 -4.35 22.74
CA THR A 155 -13.74 -3.43 23.56
C THR A 155 -13.33 -4.05 24.89
N HIS A 156 -13.50 -5.37 25.08
CA HIS A 156 -13.21 -6.04 26.35
C HIS A 156 -11.73 -5.93 26.81
N ASN A 157 -10.83 -5.62 25.87
CA ASN A 157 -9.40 -5.44 26.12
C ASN A 157 -8.94 -3.99 26.07
N ALA A 158 -9.84 -3.03 25.85
CA ALA A 158 -9.50 -1.62 25.79
C ALA A 158 -8.76 -1.18 27.06
N GLY A 159 -7.63 -0.50 26.88
CA GLY A 159 -6.78 -0.02 27.96
C GLY A 159 -5.91 -1.08 28.66
N LYS A 160 -5.99 -2.36 28.27
CA LYS A 160 -5.08 -3.39 28.78
C LYS A 160 -3.68 -3.26 28.15
N ARG A 161 -2.70 -3.91 28.78
CA ARG A 161 -1.32 -3.94 28.28
C ARG A 161 -1.26 -4.62 26.90
N PRO A 162 -0.67 -3.96 25.89
CA PRO A 162 -0.63 -4.50 24.53
C PRO A 162 0.24 -5.74 24.45
N VAL A 163 -0.09 -6.62 23.53
CA VAL A 163 0.75 -7.73 23.11
C VAL A 163 1.29 -7.40 21.73
N ILE A 164 2.61 -7.47 21.57
CA ILE A 164 3.27 -7.28 20.28
C ILE A 164 4.19 -8.46 20.08
N PHE A 165 4.07 -9.15 18.95
CA PHE A 165 4.87 -10.33 18.62
C PHE A 165 4.85 -11.38 19.74
N GLY A 166 3.65 -11.64 20.30
CA GLY A 166 3.45 -12.60 21.39
C GLY A 166 3.97 -12.18 22.76
N ARG A 167 4.46 -10.94 22.93
CA ARG A 167 4.97 -10.43 24.21
C ARG A 167 4.14 -9.29 24.75
N GLU A 168 3.74 -9.42 26.02
CA GLU A 168 3.08 -8.32 26.73
C GLU A 168 4.07 -7.19 26.99
N MET A 169 3.70 -5.98 26.56
CA MET A 169 4.51 -4.78 26.73
C MET A 169 3.91 -3.81 27.75
N ASN A 170 4.73 -2.89 28.25
CA ASN A 170 4.21 -1.75 28.99
C ASN A 170 3.36 -0.87 28.04
N THR A 171 2.28 -0.28 28.57
CA THR A 171 1.29 0.44 27.78
C THR A 171 1.91 1.50 26.88
N ALA A 172 2.57 2.52 27.45
CA ALA A 172 3.12 3.62 26.66
C ALA A 172 4.08 3.19 25.54
N PRO A 173 5.16 2.42 25.80
CA PRO A 173 6.08 1.99 24.74
C PRO A 173 5.46 0.97 23.79
N GLY A 174 4.50 0.15 24.24
CA GLY A 174 3.82 -0.82 23.39
C GLY A 174 2.92 -0.14 22.35
N TYR A 175 2.10 0.84 22.75
CA TYR A 175 1.28 1.59 21.80
C TYR A 175 2.12 2.42 20.83
N LEU A 176 3.22 3.02 21.30
CA LEU A 176 4.16 3.74 20.43
C LEU A 176 4.77 2.79 19.39
N LEU A 177 5.22 1.60 19.82
CA LEU A 177 5.81 0.62 18.92
C LEU A 177 4.79 0.08 17.91
N ALA A 178 3.56 -0.23 18.34
CA ALA A 178 2.49 -0.64 17.44
C ALA A 178 2.21 0.42 16.36
N GLY A 179 2.11 1.69 16.77
CA GLY A 179 1.92 2.81 15.83
C GLY A 179 3.09 2.96 14.85
N ALA A 180 4.33 2.76 15.31
CA ALA A 180 5.51 2.81 14.43
C ALA A 180 5.54 1.65 13.43
N ILE A 181 5.22 0.43 13.88
CA ILE A 181 5.12 -0.75 13.00
C ILE A 181 4.01 -0.53 11.97
N GLY A 182 2.82 -0.11 12.41
CA GLY A 182 1.69 0.18 11.53
C GLY A 182 2.02 1.25 10.50
N ALA A 183 2.61 2.38 10.92
CA ALA A 183 2.98 3.45 10.00
C ALA A 183 3.97 2.96 8.92
N GLY A 184 5.02 2.22 9.30
CA GLY A 184 5.98 1.69 8.32
C GLY A 184 5.35 0.67 7.37
N LEU A 185 4.55 -0.26 7.90
CA LEU A 185 3.87 -1.29 7.10
C LEU A 185 2.90 -0.66 6.10
N PHE A 186 1.99 0.20 6.56
CA PHE A 186 0.96 0.79 5.71
C PHE A 186 1.51 1.81 4.71
N GLU A 187 2.66 2.43 4.99
CA GLU A 187 3.38 3.21 3.99
C GLU A 187 3.83 2.30 2.83
N HIS A 188 4.47 1.17 3.12
CA HIS A 188 4.89 0.21 2.09
C HIS A 188 3.69 -0.32 1.28
N VAL A 189 2.62 -0.77 1.95
CA VAL A 189 1.39 -1.26 1.32
C VAL A 189 0.79 -0.19 0.40
N ALA A 190 0.55 1.02 0.92
CA ALA A 190 -0.06 2.10 0.14
C ALA A 190 0.77 2.43 -1.11
N LEU A 191 2.10 2.52 -0.99
CA LEU A 191 2.97 2.79 -2.13
C LEU A 191 2.93 1.65 -3.16
N ALA A 192 3.12 0.40 -2.71
CA ALA A 192 3.17 -0.76 -3.58
C ALA A 192 1.86 -0.96 -4.34
N GLU A 193 0.74 -0.93 -3.63
CA GLU A 193 -0.58 -1.17 -4.20
C GLU A 193 -1.02 -0.02 -5.12
N GLU A 194 -0.86 1.24 -4.72
CA GLU A 194 -1.27 2.35 -5.59
C GLU A 194 -0.42 2.42 -6.86
N MET A 195 0.88 2.12 -6.79
CA MET A 195 1.72 2.03 -7.98
C MET A 195 1.30 0.88 -8.91
N ALA A 196 0.96 -0.28 -8.35
CA ALA A 196 0.49 -1.43 -9.13
C ALA A 196 -0.88 -1.17 -9.77
N PHE A 197 -1.89 -0.87 -8.96
CA PHE A 197 -3.28 -0.80 -9.39
C PHE A 197 -3.62 0.50 -10.11
N ARG A 198 -3.17 1.66 -9.61
CA ARG A 198 -3.52 2.96 -10.21
C ARG A 198 -2.45 3.36 -11.22
N GLY A 199 -1.19 3.29 -10.81
CA GLY A 199 -0.06 3.66 -11.66
C GLY A 199 0.03 2.80 -12.90
N VAL A 200 0.15 1.48 -12.75
CA VAL A 200 0.39 0.56 -13.87
C VAL A 200 -0.92 0.09 -14.51
N LEU A 201 -1.81 -0.57 -13.75
CA LEU A 201 -2.97 -1.27 -14.31
C LEU A 201 -4.06 -0.31 -14.83
N GLN A 202 -4.55 0.59 -13.98
CA GLN A 202 -5.58 1.56 -14.36
C GLN A 202 -5.11 2.43 -15.52
N SER A 203 -3.88 2.95 -15.48
CA SER A 203 -3.32 3.75 -16.58
C SER A 203 -3.17 2.95 -17.87
N SER A 204 -2.77 1.67 -17.80
CA SER A 204 -2.65 0.81 -18.98
C SER A 204 -4.00 0.54 -19.63
N TRP A 205 -5.01 0.20 -18.84
CA TRP A 205 -6.37 -0.01 -19.36
C TRP A 205 -7.04 1.29 -19.78
N ALA A 206 -6.74 2.42 -19.15
CA ALA A 206 -7.20 3.73 -19.61
C ALA A 206 -6.67 4.06 -21.02
N ARG A 207 -5.42 3.66 -21.32
CA ARG A 207 -4.84 3.84 -22.66
C ARG A 207 -5.41 2.90 -23.71
N SER A 208 -5.68 1.64 -23.36
CA SER A 208 -6.11 0.61 -24.32
C SER A 208 -7.62 0.54 -24.52
N LEU A 209 -8.42 0.96 -23.54
CA LEU A 209 -9.88 0.89 -23.56
C LEU A 209 -10.48 2.31 -23.50
N ASP A 210 -10.51 2.88 -22.30
CA ASP A 210 -10.80 4.28 -21.96
C ASP A 210 -10.69 4.45 -20.44
N GLU A 211 -10.70 5.69 -19.97
CA GLU A 211 -10.52 6.02 -18.56
C GLU A 211 -11.57 5.36 -17.64
N THR A 212 -12.82 5.23 -18.09
CA THR A 212 -13.91 4.67 -17.28
C THR A 212 -13.77 3.16 -17.12
N ARG A 213 -13.50 2.45 -18.23
CA ARG A 213 -13.25 1.00 -18.19
C ARG A 213 -11.95 0.68 -17.47
N GLY A 214 -10.90 1.50 -17.65
CA GLY A 214 -9.64 1.35 -16.92
C GLY A 214 -9.81 1.46 -15.41
N TRP A 215 -10.57 2.47 -14.96
CA TRP A 215 -10.96 2.62 -13.56
C TRP A 215 -11.77 1.43 -13.04
N ALA A 216 -12.83 1.03 -13.75
CA ALA A 216 -13.71 -0.05 -13.33
C ALA A 216 -12.95 -1.38 -13.20
N TYR A 217 -12.14 -1.74 -14.19
CA TYR A 217 -11.38 -3.00 -14.18
C TYR A 217 -10.27 -3.01 -13.13
N ALA A 218 -9.58 -1.88 -12.91
CA ALA A 218 -8.59 -1.77 -11.84
C ALA A 218 -9.23 -1.96 -10.46
N SER A 219 -10.41 -1.38 -10.24
CA SER A 219 -11.15 -1.48 -8.99
C SER A 219 -11.65 -2.90 -8.73
N LEU A 220 -12.21 -3.56 -9.75
CA LEU A 220 -12.65 -4.95 -9.66
C LEU A 220 -11.48 -5.90 -9.40
N LEU A 221 -10.35 -5.70 -10.09
CA LEU A 221 -9.16 -6.52 -9.87
C LEU A 221 -8.57 -6.28 -8.48
N PHE A 222 -8.58 -5.04 -7.98
CA PHE A 222 -8.17 -4.70 -6.61
C PHE A 222 -8.93 -5.53 -5.58
N GLY A 223 -10.26 -5.52 -5.65
CA GLY A 223 -11.10 -6.35 -4.78
C GLY A 223 -10.89 -7.85 -4.97
N ALA A 224 -10.75 -8.31 -6.22
CA ALA A 224 -10.55 -9.73 -6.52
C ALA A 224 -9.23 -10.28 -5.95
N VAL A 225 -8.14 -9.51 -6.04
CA VAL A 225 -6.85 -9.86 -5.44
C VAL A 225 -6.99 -9.97 -3.91
N HIS A 226 -7.66 -9.01 -3.28
CA HIS A 226 -7.96 -9.06 -1.85
C HIS A 226 -8.89 -10.22 -1.46
N GLY A 227 -9.71 -10.71 -2.39
CA GLY A 227 -10.48 -11.94 -2.20
C GLY A 227 -9.61 -13.15 -1.86
N SER A 228 -8.33 -13.16 -2.24
CA SER A 228 -7.39 -14.23 -1.86
C SER A 228 -7.05 -14.25 -0.37
N ASN A 229 -7.32 -13.18 0.38
CA ASN A 229 -7.10 -13.14 1.83
C ASN A 229 -7.91 -14.20 2.58
N ILE A 230 -8.96 -14.76 1.98
CA ILE A 230 -9.70 -15.91 2.55
C ILE A 230 -8.83 -17.09 2.93
N LEU A 231 -7.65 -17.23 2.29
CA LEU A 231 -6.70 -18.29 2.60
C LEU A 231 -6.15 -18.17 4.02
N PHE A 232 -6.19 -16.97 4.59
CA PHE A 232 -5.65 -16.62 5.89
C PHE A 232 -6.70 -16.12 6.88
N ILE A 233 -7.98 -16.26 6.54
CA ILE A 233 -9.12 -15.94 7.41
C ILE A 233 -9.72 -17.24 7.94
N ASP A 234 -10.17 -17.21 9.19
CA ASP A 234 -10.87 -18.31 9.83
C ASP A 234 -12.11 -18.74 9.04
N ARG A 235 -12.33 -20.05 8.93
CA ARG A 235 -13.40 -20.60 8.08
C ARG A 235 -14.79 -20.05 8.40
N SER A 236 -15.06 -19.71 9.67
CA SER A 236 -16.32 -19.11 10.12
C SER A 236 -16.56 -17.71 9.57
N GLN A 237 -15.51 -16.94 9.30
CA GLN A 237 -15.58 -15.55 8.85
C GLN A 237 -15.47 -15.38 7.32
N ARG A 238 -14.98 -16.40 6.61
CA ARG A 238 -14.73 -16.32 5.14
C ARG A 238 -15.95 -15.87 4.33
N LEU A 239 -17.15 -16.36 4.65
CA LEU A 239 -18.35 -15.98 3.90
C LEU A 239 -18.69 -14.50 4.13
N ALA A 240 -18.59 -14.02 5.37
CA ALA A 240 -18.83 -12.62 5.70
C ALA A 240 -17.79 -11.71 5.03
N TYR A 241 -16.51 -12.11 5.06
CA TYR A 241 -15.44 -11.40 4.36
C TYR A 241 -15.70 -11.30 2.84
N LEU A 242 -16.08 -12.41 2.18
CA LEU A 242 -16.39 -12.39 0.76
C LEU A 242 -17.64 -11.57 0.42
N ALA A 243 -18.64 -11.56 1.30
CA ALA A 243 -19.91 -10.89 1.07
C ALA A 243 -19.90 -9.40 1.41
N ALA A 244 -19.07 -8.97 2.37
CA ALA A 244 -19.02 -7.58 2.84
C ALA A 244 -17.63 -6.95 2.70
N GLY A 245 -16.57 -7.65 3.11
CA GLY A 245 -15.19 -7.19 3.04
C GLY A 245 -14.71 -6.94 1.60
N VAL A 246 -14.82 -7.94 0.71
CA VAL A 246 -14.38 -7.80 -0.69
C VAL A 246 -15.14 -6.70 -1.46
N PRO A 247 -16.48 -6.58 -1.35
CA PRO A 247 -17.19 -5.45 -1.94
C PRO A 247 -16.76 -4.10 -1.36
N PHE A 248 -16.57 -4.00 -0.05
CA PHE A 248 -16.06 -2.80 0.58
C PHE A 248 -14.66 -2.41 0.04
N ILE A 249 -13.73 -3.37 -0.01
CA ILE A 249 -12.39 -3.18 -0.57
C ILE A 249 -12.45 -2.78 -2.05
N THR A 250 -13.37 -3.36 -2.83
CA THR A 250 -13.61 -2.97 -4.23
C THR A 250 -14.05 -1.51 -4.35
N LEU A 251 -14.93 -1.05 -3.45
CA LEU A 251 -15.43 0.32 -3.42
C LEU A 251 -14.37 1.32 -2.96
N LEU A 252 -13.59 0.98 -1.93
CA LEU A 252 -12.37 1.71 -1.56
C LEU A 252 -11.44 1.79 -2.78
N GLY A 253 -11.28 0.65 -3.44
CA GLY A 253 -10.56 0.48 -4.70
C GLY A 253 -10.94 1.53 -5.74
N ALA A 254 -12.25 1.60 -5.98
CA ALA A 254 -12.89 2.53 -6.89
C ALA A 254 -12.71 4.00 -6.48
N TYR A 255 -12.83 4.32 -5.20
CA TYR A 255 -12.62 5.68 -4.71
C TYR A 255 -11.17 6.15 -4.94
N LEU A 256 -10.19 5.32 -4.56
CA LEU A 256 -8.77 5.60 -4.79
C LEU A 256 -8.46 5.77 -6.29
N GLY A 257 -9.09 4.98 -7.15
CA GLY A 257 -8.98 5.11 -8.60
C GLY A 257 -9.64 6.39 -9.17
N LEU A 258 -10.74 6.85 -8.57
CA LEU A 258 -11.35 8.14 -8.90
C LEU A 258 -10.49 9.30 -8.40
N ALA A 259 -9.98 9.23 -7.17
CA ALA A 259 -9.05 10.21 -6.62
C ALA A 259 -7.82 10.35 -7.52
N TYR A 260 -7.24 9.24 -7.97
CA TYR A 260 -6.15 9.24 -8.93
C TYR A 260 -6.51 10.01 -10.21
N ARG A 261 -7.68 9.74 -10.80
CA ARG A 261 -8.17 10.41 -12.01
C ARG A 261 -8.47 11.90 -11.81
N TRP A 262 -9.21 12.26 -10.76
CA TRP A 262 -9.58 13.64 -10.42
C TRP A 262 -8.36 14.52 -10.16
N ASN A 263 -7.28 13.90 -9.68
CA ASN A 263 -6.01 14.57 -9.45
C ASN A 263 -5.05 14.41 -10.64
N ARG A 264 -5.59 14.27 -11.86
CA ARG A 264 -4.84 14.23 -13.12
C ARG A 264 -3.75 13.15 -13.15
N TYR A 265 -4.09 11.97 -12.64
CA TYR A 265 -3.23 10.80 -12.60
C TYR A 265 -1.95 11.02 -11.76
N SER A 266 -2.07 11.84 -10.71
CA SER A 266 -1.11 11.91 -9.60
C SER A 266 -1.45 10.83 -8.57
N LEU A 267 -0.46 10.00 -8.22
CA LEU A 267 -0.61 8.93 -7.22
C LEU A 267 -0.65 9.47 -5.79
N ALA A 268 -0.03 10.63 -5.53
CA ALA A 268 0.17 11.14 -4.18
C ALA A 268 -1.14 11.24 -3.34
N PRO A 269 -2.27 11.74 -3.86
CA PRO A 269 -3.53 11.74 -3.10
C PRO A 269 -4.04 10.35 -2.78
N SER A 270 -3.97 9.40 -3.72
CA SER A 270 -4.44 8.03 -3.50
C SER A 270 -3.56 7.31 -2.48
N VAL A 271 -2.23 7.46 -2.56
CA VAL A 271 -1.29 6.96 -1.56
C VAL A 271 -1.61 7.52 -0.17
N ALA A 272 -1.85 8.83 -0.06
CA ALA A 272 -2.18 9.45 1.22
C ALA A 272 -3.51 8.95 1.80
N ILE A 273 -4.55 8.78 0.95
CA ILE A 273 -5.84 8.24 1.39
C ILE A 273 -5.67 6.81 1.90
N HIS A 274 -4.99 5.97 1.12
CA HIS A 274 -4.78 4.56 1.44
C HIS A 274 -4.01 4.42 2.76
N PHE A 275 -2.86 5.11 2.89
CA PHE A 275 -2.07 5.13 4.11
C PHE A 275 -2.88 5.56 5.35
N TRP A 276 -3.56 6.70 5.28
CA TRP A 276 -4.26 7.24 6.46
C TRP A 276 -5.48 6.41 6.83
N TYR A 277 -6.18 5.85 5.85
CA TYR A 277 -7.28 4.93 6.11
C TYR A 277 -6.80 3.69 6.86
N ASP A 278 -5.77 3.01 6.36
CA ASP A 278 -5.22 1.79 6.97
C ASP A 278 -4.65 2.06 8.36
N LEU A 279 -3.87 3.14 8.51
CA LEU A 279 -3.28 3.51 9.78
C LEU A 279 -4.36 3.82 10.84
N LEU A 280 -5.42 4.54 10.46
CA LEU A 280 -6.46 4.93 11.40
C LEU A 280 -7.38 3.76 11.76
N ILE A 281 -7.71 2.87 10.82
CA ILE A 281 -8.53 1.70 11.11
C ILE A 281 -7.77 0.71 11.99
N GLU A 282 -6.48 0.47 11.73
CA GLU A 282 -5.63 -0.36 12.58
C GLU A 282 -5.42 0.27 13.95
N ALA A 283 -5.17 1.57 14.03
CA ALA A 283 -5.02 2.25 15.31
C ALA A 283 -6.31 2.14 16.16
N ALA A 284 -7.48 2.28 15.54
CA ALA A 284 -8.76 2.10 16.23
C ALA A 284 -8.96 0.65 16.70
N GLY A 285 -8.67 -0.33 15.83
CA GLY A 285 -8.74 -1.76 16.17
C GLY A 285 -7.79 -2.13 17.31
N PHE A 286 -6.54 -1.67 17.25
CA PHE A 286 -5.53 -1.90 18.27
C PHE A 286 -5.89 -1.24 19.61
N VAL A 287 -6.49 -0.06 19.60
CA VAL A 287 -6.98 0.60 20.83
C VAL A 287 -8.14 -0.17 21.46
N ALA A 288 -9.04 -0.72 20.65
CA ALA A 288 -10.20 -1.48 21.10
C ALA A 288 -9.81 -2.86 21.65
N ASP A 289 -8.89 -3.55 20.98
CA ASP A 289 -8.36 -4.86 21.40
C ASP A 289 -6.82 -4.97 21.26
N PRO A 290 -6.06 -4.39 22.20
CA PRO A 290 -4.60 -4.44 22.19
C PRO A 290 -4.02 -5.83 22.51
N LYS A 291 -4.86 -6.81 22.87
CA LYS A 291 -4.44 -8.18 23.21
C LYS A 291 -4.55 -9.14 22.04
N ASN A 292 -5.53 -8.94 21.17
CA ASN A 292 -5.81 -9.81 20.02
C ASN A 292 -5.63 -9.10 18.67
N SER A 293 -4.97 -7.95 18.64
CA SER A 293 -4.68 -7.25 17.39
C SER A 293 -3.84 -8.11 16.43
N PRO A 294 -3.86 -7.85 15.11
CA PRO A 294 -3.01 -8.55 14.15
C PRO A 294 -1.51 -8.49 14.48
N LEU A 295 -1.08 -7.45 15.22
CA LEU A 295 0.28 -7.32 15.76
C LEU A 295 0.54 -8.23 16.97
N ALA A 296 -0.50 -8.66 17.68
CA ALA A 296 -0.42 -9.48 18.89
C ALA A 296 -0.21 -10.97 18.62
N VAL A 297 -0.95 -11.59 17.68
CA VAL A 297 -0.93 -13.06 17.40
C VAL A 297 -1.42 -13.35 15.96
N SER A 298 -0.80 -14.37 15.31
CA SER A 298 -1.09 -15.04 14.01
C SER A 298 -2.01 -14.38 12.96
N TRP A 299 -1.62 -14.46 11.68
CA TRP A 299 -2.42 -14.07 10.52
C TRP A 299 -3.87 -14.55 10.63
N GLY A 300 -4.77 -13.58 10.78
CA GLY A 300 -6.19 -13.75 10.98
C GLY A 300 -6.75 -12.39 11.37
N MET A 301 -6.94 -11.51 10.39
CA MET A 301 -7.70 -10.29 10.65
C MET A 301 -9.11 -10.71 11.08
N PRO A 302 -9.60 -10.31 12.27
CA PRO A 302 -11.03 -10.31 12.51
C PRO A 302 -11.66 -9.30 11.54
N PHE A 303 -12.65 -9.76 10.78
CA PHE A 303 -13.44 -8.98 9.82
C PHE A 303 -14.93 -9.15 10.11
#